data_AF-A0A945ZQL7-F1
#
_entry.id   AF-A0A945ZQL7-F1
#
_cell.length_a   1.000
_cell.length_b   1.000
_cell.length_c   1.000
_cell.angle_alpha   90.00
_cell.angle_beta   90.00
_cell.angle_gamma   90.00
#
_symmetry.space_group_name_H-M   'P 1'
#
loop_
_entity.id
_entity.type
_entity.pdbx_description
1 polymer ?
#
loop_
_entity_poly.entity_id
_entity_poly.type
_entity_poly.pdbx_seq_one_letter_code
_entity_poly.pdbx_strand_id
1 'polypeptide(L)'
;MERNPKILIITYYWPPAGGIAVKRWLSLANEFAQARAEVHVLTLEPKSAEYSSIDEDLLTTVDERIHIHRVRAWNPFRITKRLFKKHIPPQGFSSNNGEDESVNLLTRLRSHLFIPDPRKTWNARAIKKAIEIIDVHSIEAMITTSPPHSVQLIGRKIAKKRSIRWIADFRDPWTDIFYYNQLGHSAVSNAIDESLELKVLSEADAITTVSWGFKDLFARKVPGRNPNDFFVIPNGIDRALSAWKEGGASEIFRMVYTGMLTDLYEIEPFLKAIKAHNSRKRMPQIEFDFFGSVPDAYRNT
;
A
#
# COMPACT_ATOMS: atom_id res chain seq x y z
N MET A 1 36.84 -0.41 1.18
CA MET A 1 35.96 0.76 0.98
C MET A 1 34.57 0.34 1.39
N GLU A 2 33.92 1.10 2.29
CA GLU A 2 32.48 0.93 2.54
C GLU A 2 31.75 1.16 1.21
N ARG A 3 30.93 0.20 0.80
CA ARG A 3 30.16 0.27 -0.44
C ARG A 3 28.94 1.17 -0.19
N ASN A 4 28.79 2.23 -0.97
CA ASN A 4 27.59 3.07 -0.99
C ASN A 4 26.67 2.61 -2.12
N PRO A 5 25.65 1.77 -1.85
CA PRO A 5 24.78 1.28 -2.90
C PRO A 5 23.95 2.42 -3.50
N LYS A 6 23.75 2.40 -4.82
CA LYS A 6 22.90 3.34 -5.54
C LYS A 6 21.54 2.73 -5.84
N ILE A 7 20.48 3.32 -5.27
CA ILE A 7 19.14 2.71 -5.23
C ILE A 7 18.11 3.64 -5.84
N LEU A 8 17.28 3.13 -6.73
CA LEU A 8 16.07 3.81 -7.22
C LEU A 8 14.82 3.19 -6.60
N ILE A 9 14.09 3.96 -5.80
CA ILE A 9 12.79 3.59 -5.25
C ILE A 9 11.70 4.19 -6.14
N ILE A 10 10.80 3.36 -6.67
CA ILE A 10 9.65 3.79 -7.44
C ILE A 10 8.40 3.57 -6.59
N THR A 11 7.74 4.66 -6.22
CA THR A 11 6.56 4.65 -5.36
C THR A 11 5.48 5.61 -5.86
N TYR A 12 4.22 5.19 -5.79
CA TYR A 12 3.09 6.06 -6.09
C TYR A 12 2.83 7.06 -4.96
N TYR A 13 3.05 6.64 -3.71
CA TYR A 13 2.77 7.42 -2.51
C TYR A 13 4.08 7.93 -1.92
N TRP A 14 4.27 9.25 -1.95
CA TRP A 14 5.43 9.95 -1.41
C TRP A 14 5.01 11.34 -0.91
N PRO A 15 5.66 11.94 0.09
CA PRO A 15 5.33 13.28 0.56
C PRO A 15 5.18 14.31 -0.58
N PRO A 16 4.11 15.13 -0.53
CA PRO A 16 3.22 15.39 0.60
C PRO A 16 1.99 14.47 0.67
N ALA A 17 1.99 13.32 -0.01
CA ALA A 17 0.96 12.32 0.25
C ALA A 17 0.95 11.98 1.76
N GLY A 18 -0.24 11.96 2.35
CA GLY A 18 -0.45 11.54 3.73
C GLY A 18 -0.90 10.08 3.85
N GLY A 19 -1.23 9.69 5.09
CA GLY A 19 -1.79 8.38 5.40
C GLY A 19 -0.75 7.26 5.49
N ILE A 20 -1.24 6.06 5.80
CA ILE A 20 -0.39 4.91 6.16
C ILE A 20 0.48 4.43 5.01
N ALA A 21 0.04 4.63 3.76
CA ALA A 21 0.73 4.13 2.58
C ALA A 21 2.11 4.77 2.33
N VAL A 22 2.37 5.93 2.94
CA VAL A 22 3.61 6.70 2.75
C VAL A 22 4.65 6.37 3.80
N LYS A 23 4.22 6.07 5.03
CA LYS A 23 5.07 6.02 6.23
C LYS A 23 6.23 5.02 6.08
N ARG A 24 5.95 3.76 5.70
CA ARG A 24 7.00 2.72 5.65
C ARG A 24 8.14 3.06 4.69
N TRP A 25 7.84 3.43 3.44
CA TRP A 25 8.89 3.68 2.45
C TRP A 25 9.57 5.03 2.62
N LEU A 26 8.90 6.00 3.23
CA LEU A 26 9.54 7.22 3.70
C LEU A 26 10.60 6.90 4.78
N SER A 27 10.22 6.15 5.82
CA SER A 27 11.16 5.74 6.87
C SER A 27 12.30 4.88 6.33
N LEU A 28 12.02 3.86 5.50
CA LEU A 28 13.07 3.02 4.91
C LEU A 28 14.02 3.80 4.00
N ALA A 29 13.52 4.74 3.20
CA ALA A 29 14.38 5.58 2.36
C ALA A 29 15.29 6.48 3.20
N ASN A 30 14.79 7.05 4.29
CA ASN A 30 15.60 7.82 5.24
C ASN A 30 16.68 6.93 5.89
N GLU A 31 16.32 5.73 6.35
CA GLU A 31 17.29 4.77 6.91
C GLU A 31 18.38 4.38 5.89
N PHE A 32 18.02 4.19 4.61
CA PHE A 32 19.00 3.96 3.55
C PHE A 32 19.95 5.15 3.36
N ALA A 33 19.43 6.37 3.37
CA ALA A 33 20.27 7.58 3.28
C ALA A 33 21.20 7.72 4.51
N GLN A 34 20.71 7.43 5.72
CA GLN A 34 21.51 7.40 6.95
C GLN A 34 22.61 6.32 6.90
N ALA A 35 22.31 5.17 6.29
CA ALA A 35 23.26 4.11 6.00
C ALA A 35 24.20 4.40 4.80
N ARG A 36 24.24 5.66 4.33
CA ARG A 36 25.12 6.16 3.25
C ARG A 36 24.82 5.61 1.84
N ALA A 37 23.64 5.03 1.62
CA ALA A 37 23.19 4.72 0.27
C ALA A 37 22.86 6.01 -0.51
N GLU A 38 23.14 6.02 -1.82
CA GLU A 38 22.66 7.07 -2.73
C GLU A 38 21.22 6.72 -3.13
N VAL A 39 20.25 7.45 -2.58
CA VAL A 39 18.82 7.13 -2.73
C VAL A 39 18.17 8.09 -3.71
N HIS A 40 17.61 7.54 -4.78
CA HIS A 40 16.72 8.24 -5.69
C HIS A 40 15.30 7.75 -5.51
N VAL A 41 14.33 8.67 -5.47
CA VAL A 41 12.90 8.34 -5.40
C VAL A 41 12.23 8.85 -6.67
N LEU A 42 11.56 7.97 -7.41
CA LEU A 42 10.70 8.33 -8.52
C LEU A 42 9.24 8.20 -8.12
N THR A 43 8.52 9.32 -8.18
CA THR A 43 7.11 9.40 -7.81
C THR A 43 6.33 10.37 -8.71
N LEU A 44 5.06 10.59 -8.41
CA LEU A 44 4.20 11.50 -9.13
C LEU A 44 4.40 12.95 -8.70
N GLU A 45 4.16 13.89 -9.61
CA GLU A 45 3.82 15.24 -9.20
C GLU A 45 2.52 15.21 -8.36
N PRO A 46 2.47 15.86 -7.18
CA PRO A 46 1.29 15.83 -6.30
C PRO A 46 -0.01 16.21 -7.00
N LYS A 47 0.04 17.22 -7.89
CA LYS A 47 -1.11 17.68 -8.71
C LYS A 47 -1.64 16.63 -9.70
N SER A 48 -0.83 15.62 -10.01
CA SER A 48 -1.18 14.52 -10.91
C SER A 48 -1.66 13.27 -10.17
N ALA A 49 -1.40 13.17 -8.86
CA ALA A 49 -1.67 11.98 -8.07
C ALA A 49 -3.06 12.01 -7.41
N GLU A 50 -3.53 10.84 -6.98
CA GLU A 50 -4.74 10.67 -6.19
C GLU A 50 -4.40 10.26 -4.79
N TYR A 51 -4.11 11.25 -3.96
CA TYR A 51 -3.85 11.02 -2.54
C TYR A 51 -5.16 11.02 -1.77
N SER A 52 -5.34 10.03 -0.89
CA SER A 52 -6.49 9.98 0.02
C SER A 52 -6.40 11.06 1.10
N SER A 53 -5.18 11.50 1.44
CA SER A 53 -4.89 12.61 2.35
C SER A 53 -3.59 13.30 1.92
N ILE A 54 -3.44 14.56 2.31
CA ILE A 54 -2.22 15.36 2.10
C ILE A 54 -1.71 15.76 3.48
N ASP A 55 -0.41 15.60 3.69
CA ASP A 55 0.29 15.93 4.92
C ASP A 55 1.63 16.58 4.50
N GLU A 56 1.64 17.91 4.47
CA GLU A 56 2.80 18.70 4.03
C GLU A 56 3.95 18.61 5.04
N ASP A 57 3.65 18.36 6.32
CA ASP A 57 4.66 18.24 7.37
C ASP A 57 5.59 17.04 7.11
N LEU A 58 5.09 16.01 6.44
CA LEU A 58 5.93 14.88 6.01
C LEU A 58 7.09 15.29 5.09
N LEU A 59 7.00 16.41 4.36
CA LEU A 59 8.13 16.89 3.56
C LEU A 59 9.33 17.23 4.43
N THR A 60 9.12 17.72 5.66
CA THR A 60 10.19 18.05 6.61
C THR A 60 10.89 16.82 7.18
N THR A 61 10.25 15.65 7.05
CA THR A 61 10.81 14.38 7.51
C THR A 61 11.62 13.65 6.45
N VAL A 62 11.62 14.12 5.19
CA VAL A 62 12.43 13.53 4.13
C VAL A 62 13.90 13.92 4.35
N ASP A 63 14.80 12.93 4.39
CA ASP A 63 16.24 13.19 4.47
C ASP A 63 16.70 14.00 3.25
N GLU A 64 17.43 15.09 3.50
CA GLU A 64 17.87 16.04 2.46
C GLU A 64 18.78 15.41 1.39
N ARG A 65 19.41 14.26 1.70
CA ARG A 65 20.25 13.51 0.76
C ARG A 65 19.44 12.69 -0.25
N ILE A 66 18.13 12.55 -0.07
CA ILE A 66 17.27 11.80 -0.99
C ILE A 66 16.96 12.63 -2.24
N HIS A 67 17.31 12.09 -3.41
CA HIS A 67 17.04 12.73 -4.69
C HIS A 67 15.63 12.40 -5.19
N ILE A 68 14.70 13.36 -5.11
CA ILE A 68 13.31 13.17 -5.53
C ILE A 68 13.10 13.56 -6.99
N HIS A 69 12.62 12.61 -7.79
CA HIS A 69 12.23 12.77 -9.19
C HIS A 69 10.71 12.65 -9.32
N ARG A 70 10.09 13.62 -9.99
CA ARG A 70 8.64 13.64 -10.19
C ARG A 70 8.26 13.58 -11.66
N VAL A 71 7.24 12.81 -11.97
CA VAL A 71 6.63 12.79 -13.31
C VAL A 71 5.17 13.19 -13.26
N ARG A 72 4.72 13.91 -14.30
CA ARG A 72 3.31 14.21 -14.50
C ARG A 72 2.58 12.98 -14.99
N ALA A 73 1.36 12.78 -14.54
CA ALA A 73 0.46 11.76 -15.07
C ALA A 73 -0.83 12.37 -15.56
N TRP A 74 -1.40 11.74 -16.58
CA TRP A 74 -2.80 11.98 -16.90
C TRP A 74 -3.65 11.22 -15.90
N ASN A 75 -4.54 11.94 -15.22
CA ASN A 75 -5.44 11.36 -14.24
C ASN A 75 -6.86 11.28 -14.82
N PRO A 76 -7.33 10.10 -15.26
CA PRO A 76 -8.68 9.94 -15.78
C PRO A 76 -9.77 10.26 -14.75
N PHE A 77 -9.49 10.15 -13.45
CA PHE A 77 -10.50 10.36 -12.42
C PHE A 77 -10.67 11.83 -12.02
N ARG A 78 -9.74 12.72 -12.37
CA ARG A 78 -10.01 14.17 -12.30
C ARG A 78 -11.11 14.60 -13.26
N ILE A 79 -11.23 13.91 -14.39
CA ILE A 79 -12.27 14.17 -15.39
C ILE A 79 -13.61 13.64 -14.87
N THR A 80 -13.64 12.41 -14.34
CA THR A 80 -14.88 11.85 -13.76
C THR A 80 -15.34 12.63 -12.51
N LYS A 81 -14.42 13.03 -11.61
CA LYS A 81 -14.76 13.84 -10.43
C LYS A 81 -15.30 15.23 -10.80
N ARG A 82 -14.82 15.83 -11.90
CA ARG A 82 -15.35 17.11 -12.42
C ARG A 82 -16.69 16.96 -13.13
N LEU A 83 -16.89 15.90 -13.91
CA LEU A 83 -18.11 15.66 -14.68
C LEU A 83 -19.27 15.19 -13.79
N PHE A 84 -19.01 14.34 -12.79
CA PHE A 84 -20.05 13.65 -12.04
C PHE A 84 -20.34 14.23 -10.65
N LYS A 85 -19.59 15.22 -10.15
CA LYS A 85 -19.75 15.92 -8.84
C LYS A 85 -19.97 15.00 -7.60
N LYS A 86 -19.89 13.67 -7.72
CA LYS A 86 -20.07 12.69 -6.67
C LYS A 86 -18.71 12.15 -6.22
N HIS A 87 -18.56 11.96 -4.91
CA HIS A 87 -17.38 11.37 -4.29
C HIS A 87 -17.30 9.89 -4.67
N ILE A 88 -16.53 9.55 -5.71
CA ILE A 88 -16.25 8.15 -6.02
C ILE A 88 -15.20 7.67 -5.00
N PRO A 89 -15.49 6.64 -4.18
CA PRO A 89 -14.59 6.22 -3.12
C PRO A 89 -13.23 5.77 -3.70
N PRO A 90 -12.09 6.26 -3.17
CA PRO A 90 -10.75 6.03 -3.72
C PRO A 90 -10.29 4.57 -3.67
N GLN A 91 -11.02 3.72 -2.96
CA GLN A 91 -10.71 2.30 -2.71
C GLN A 91 -11.55 1.31 -3.55
N GLY A 92 -12.43 1.77 -4.44
CA GLY A 92 -13.24 0.84 -5.25
C GLY A 92 -14.25 0.02 -4.45
N PHE A 93 -14.54 0.43 -3.21
CA PHE A 93 -15.67 -0.11 -2.46
C PHE A 93 -16.95 0.36 -3.12
N SER A 94 -17.67 -0.58 -3.70
CA SER A 94 -19.09 -0.42 -4.03
C SER A 94 -19.83 -0.24 -2.71
N SER A 95 -20.23 1.00 -2.38
CA SER A 95 -21.24 1.19 -1.34
C SER A 95 -22.55 0.64 -1.90
N ASN A 96 -23.07 -0.43 -1.29
CA ASN A 96 -24.36 -1.01 -1.68
C ASN A 96 -25.57 -0.12 -1.30
N ASN A 97 -25.35 1.14 -0.91
CA ASN A 97 -26.41 2.05 -0.54
C ASN A 97 -26.79 2.95 -1.73
N GLY A 98 -27.60 2.40 -2.64
CA GLY A 98 -28.47 3.17 -3.53
C GLY A 98 -27.80 4.02 -4.62
N GLU A 99 -26.66 3.59 -5.18
CA GLU A 99 -26.04 4.30 -6.30
C GLU A 99 -26.69 3.98 -7.67
N ASP A 100 -26.92 5.03 -8.47
CA ASP A 100 -27.38 5.01 -9.88
C ASP A 100 -26.78 3.86 -10.70
N GLU A 101 -27.60 3.15 -11.48
CA GLU A 101 -27.16 2.05 -12.38
C GLU A 101 -26.02 2.46 -13.33
N SER A 102 -25.96 3.73 -13.71
CA SER A 102 -24.89 4.30 -14.56
C SER A 102 -23.53 4.36 -13.86
N VAL A 103 -23.49 4.59 -12.54
CA VAL A 103 -22.27 4.58 -11.72
C VAL A 103 -21.76 3.15 -11.56
N ASN A 104 -22.66 2.17 -11.42
CA ASN A 104 -22.33 0.76 -11.39
C ASN A 104 -21.74 0.26 -12.72
N LEU A 105 -22.28 0.70 -13.87
CA LEU A 105 -21.73 0.34 -15.19
C LEU A 105 -20.33 0.93 -15.41
N LEU A 106 -20.11 2.20 -15.05
CA LEU A 106 -18.80 2.85 -15.15
C LEU A 106 -17.76 2.19 -14.23
N THR A 107 -18.17 1.79 -13.02
CA THR A 107 -17.31 1.08 -12.06
C THR A 107 -16.92 -0.30 -12.58
N ARG A 108 -17.86 -1.05 -13.17
CA ARG A 108 -17.59 -2.33 -13.85
C ARG A 108 -16.70 -2.18 -15.08
N LEU A 109 -16.98 -1.22 -15.96
CA LEU A 109 -16.12 -0.97 -17.14
C LEU A 109 -14.70 -0.55 -16.72
N ARG A 110 -14.57 0.25 -15.66
CA ARG A 110 -13.27 0.66 -15.12
C ARG A 110 -12.48 -0.53 -14.58
N SER A 111 -13.11 -1.45 -13.85
CA SER A 111 -12.44 -2.62 -13.29
C SER A 111 -11.90 -3.57 -14.38
N HIS A 112 -12.48 -3.52 -15.59
CA HIS A 112 -11.99 -4.28 -16.75
C HIS A 112 -10.92 -3.55 -17.60
N LEU A 113 -10.95 -2.22 -17.70
CA LEU A 113 -10.02 -1.46 -18.55
C LEU A 113 -8.67 -1.17 -17.87
N PHE A 114 -8.68 -1.02 -16.55
CA PHE A 114 -7.51 -0.64 -15.78
C PHE A 114 -7.00 -1.77 -14.89
N ILE A 115 -6.60 -2.87 -15.52
CA ILE A 115 -5.88 -3.96 -14.84
C ILE A 115 -4.38 -3.62 -14.77
N PRO A 116 -3.70 -3.79 -13.61
CA PRO A 116 -4.26 -4.22 -12.33
C PRO A 116 -5.05 -3.14 -11.61
N ASP A 117 -4.69 -1.89 -11.86
CA ASP A 117 -5.38 -0.79 -11.23
C ASP A 117 -5.42 0.47 -12.12
N PRO A 118 -6.39 1.36 -11.83
CA PRO A 118 -6.52 2.72 -12.38
C PRO A 118 -5.25 3.57 -12.42
N ARG A 119 -4.29 3.31 -11.52
CA ARG A 119 -3.11 4.15 -11.33
C ARG A 119 -2.02 3.85 -12.34
N LYS A 120 -2.22 2.90 -13.28
CA LYS A 120 -1.27 2.55 -14.36
C LYS A 120 -0.96 3.68 -15.36
N THR A 121 -1.73 4.78 -15.36
CA THR A 121 -1.64 5.85 -16.39
C THR A 121 -0.31 6.62 -16.38
N TRP A 122 0.43 6.58 -15.27
CA TRP A 122 1.75 7.21 -15.18
C TRP A 122 2.90 6.32 -15.63
N ASN A 123 2.68 5.02 -15.77
CA ASN A 123 3.73 4.03 -15.95
C ASN A 123 4.63 4.35 -17.15
N ALA A 124 4.06 4.78 -18.29
CA ALA A 124 4.85 5.10 -19.48
C ALA A 124 5.88 6.21 -19.24
N ARG A 125 5.48 7.27 -18.52
CA ARG A 125 6.36 8.39 -18.18
C ARG A 125 7.35 8.01 -17.08
N ALA A 126 6.89 7.25 -16.08
CA ALA A 126 7.75 6.72 -15.03
C ALA A 126 8.86 5.82 -15.60
N ILE A 127 8.54 4.90 -16.52
CA ILE A 127 9.53 4.04 -17.18
C ILE A 127 10.58 4.87 -17.92
N LYS A 128 10.16 5.88 -18.70
CA LYS A 128 11.11 6.75 -19.41
C LYS A 128 12.05 7.46 -18.45
N LYS A 129 11.50 8.06 -17.39
CA LYS A 129 12.30 8.81 -16.40
C LYS A 129 13.18 7.89 -15.56
N ALA A 130 12.70 6.70 -15.19
CA ALA A 130 13.49 5.71 -14.46
C ALA A 130 14.69 5.24 -15.26
N ILE A 131 14.53 4.96 -16.57
CA ILE A 131 15.65 4.59 -17.44
C ILE A 131 16.69 5.72 -17.50
N GLU A 132 16.25 6.97 -17.64
CA GLU A 132 17.14 8.14 -17.60
C GLU A 132 17.92 8.21 -16.27
N ILE A 133 17.24 8.04 -15.12
CA ILE A 133 17.89 8.06 -13.80
C ILE A 133 18.89 6.91 -13.67
N ILE A 134 18.51 5.70 -14.08
CA ILE A 134 19.37 4.50 -14.03
C ILE A 134 20.64 4.72 -14.83
N ASP A 135 20.50 5.21 -16.07
CA ASP A 135 21.62 5.39 -16.99
C ASP A 135 22.54 6.55 -16.54
N VAL A 136 21.98 7.66 -16.04
CA VAL A 136 22.76 8.84 -15.60
C VAL A 136 23.48 8.60 -14.28
N HIS A 137 22.81 7.99 -13.29
CA HIS A 137 23.35 7.83 -11.95
C HIS A 137 24.04 6.49 -11.72
N SER A 138 24.01 5.59 -12.71
CA SER A 138 24.52 4.21 -12.61
C SER A 138 23.88 3.44 -11.45
N ILE A 139 22.54 3.47 -11.39
CA ILE A 139 21.76 2.81 -10.34
C ILE A 139 22.02 1.30 -10.37
N GLU A 140 22.31 0.70 -9.23
CA GLU A 140 22.62 -0.74 -9.10
C GLU A 140 21.37 -1.58 -8.81
N ALA A 141 20.43 -1.00 -8.05
CA ALA A 141 19.21 -1.68 -7.65
C ALA A 141 17.98 -0.76 -7.75
N MET A 142 16.87 -1.34 -8.17
CA MET A 142 15.57 -0.68 -8.25
C MET A 142 14.57 -1.41 -7.36
N ILE A 143 13.80 -0.64 -6.61
CA ILE A 143 12.72 -1.13 -5.77
C ILE A 143 11.40 -0.57 -6.29
N THR A 144 10.41 -1.41 -6.49
CA THR A 144 9.02 -0.98 -6.74
C THR A 144 8.15 -1.40 -5.57
N THR A 145 7.39 -0.46 -5.00
CA THR A 145 6.47 -0.76 -3.91
C THR A 145 5.01 -0.65 -4.31
N SER A 146 4.23 -1.63 -3.86
CA SER A 146 2.79 -1.75 -4.09
C SER A 146 2.04 -1.99 -2.77
N PRO A 147 0.74 -1.63 -2.68
CA PRO A 147 -0.10 -1.05 -3.72
C PRO A 147 0.24 0.43 -4.02
N PRO A 148 -0.12 0.94 -5.23
CA PRO A 148 -0.82 0.24 -6.31
C PRO A 148 0.07 -0.77 -7.06
N HIS A 149 -0.49 -1.91 -7.47
CA HIS A 149 0.27 -2.99 -8.10
C HIS A 149 0.75 -2.67 -9.51
N SER A 150 0.14 -1.70 -10.18
CA SER A 150 0.61 -1.17 -11.46
C SER A 150 2.03 -0.61 -11.39
N VAL A 151 2.53 -0.23 -10.21
CA VAL A 151 3.93 0.17 -10.00
C VAL A 151 4.88 -0.99 -10.27
N GLN A 152 4.50 -2.23 -9.94
CA GLN A 152 5.32 -3.40 -10.23
C GLN A 152 5.55 -3.60 -11.73
N LEU A 153 4.57 -3.20 -12.57
CA LEU A 153 4.71 -3.27 -14.02
C LEU A 153 5.75 -2.27 -14.57
N ILE A 154 6.02 -1.18 -13.85
CA ILE A 154 7.12 -0.26 -14.17
C ILE A 154 8.45 -1.01 -14.00
N GLY A 155 8.65 -1.61 -12.83
CA GLY A 155 9.87 -2.36 -12.50
C GLY A 155 10.13 -3.49 -13.49
N ARG A 156 9.11 -4.31 -13.75
CA ARG A 156 9.16 -5.40 -14.73
C ARG A 156 9.61 -4.94 -16.12
N LYS A 157 9.08 -3.81 -16.59
CA LYS A 157 9.40 -3.29 -17.93
C LYS A 157 10.82 -2.72 -18.00
N ILE A 158 11.34 -2.19 -16.90
CA ILE A 158 12.71 -1.67 -16.82
C ILE A 158 13.71 -2.82 -16.72
N ALA A 159 13.45 -3.84 -15.89
CA ALA A 159 14.31 -5.02 -15.72
C ALA A 159 14.52 -5.79 -17.05
N LYS A 160 13.53 -5.76 -17.96
CA LYS A 160 13.69 -6.32 -19.32
C LYS A 160 14.55 -5.49 -20.27
N LYS A 161 14.79 -4.22 -19.94
CA LYS A 161 15.50 -3.25 -20.79
C LYS A 161 16.89 -2.91 -20.28
N ARG A 162 17.17 -3.17 -19.00
CA ARG A 162 18.40 -2.83 -18.30
C ARG A 162 18.78 -3.97 -17.39
N SER A 163 20.08 -4.27 -17.33
CA SER A 163 20.65 -5.19 -16.36
C SER A 163 20.69 -4.50 -14.99
N ILE A 164 19.58 -4.51 -14.27
CA ILE A 164 19.43 -3.90 -12.95
C ILE A 164 18.82 -4.91 -11.99
N ARG A 165 19.27 -4.90 -10.73
CA ARG A 165 18.64 -5.73 -9.70
C ARG A 165 17.29 -5.15 -9.32
N TRP A 166 16.21 -5.87 -9.58
CA TRP A 166 14.86 -5.44 -9.32
C TRP A 166 14.26 -6.16 -8.12
N ILE A 167 13.91 -5.40 -7.09
CA ILE A 167 13.20 -5.87 -5.89
C ILE A 167 11.74 -5.40 -5.98
N ALA A 168 10.81 -6.35 -5.93
CA ALA A 168 9.38 -6.06 -5.88
C ALA A 168 8.88 -6.13 -4.43
N ASP A 169 8.41 -5.01 -3.89
CA ASP A 169 7.84 -4.91 -2.55
C ASP A 169 6.31 -4.97 -2.57
N PHE A 170 5.78 -6.02 -1.97
CA PHE A 170 4.36 -6.31 -1.79
C PHE A 170 3.96 -6.03 -0.35
N ARG A 171 3.48 -4.81 -0.08
CA ARG A 171 2.96 -4.45 1.24
C ARG A 171 1.66 -5.20 1.56
N ASP A 172 0.87 -5.44 0.52
CA ASP A 172 -0.38 -6.18 0.57
C ASP A 172 -0.41 -7.27 -0.53
N PRO A 173 -1.19 -8.34 -0.36
CA PRO A 173 -1.50 -9.28 -1.44
C PRO A 173 -2.13 -8.57 -2.63
N TRP A 174 -1.85 -9.04 -3.84
CA TRP A 174 -2.41 -8.45 -5.06
C TRP A 174 -3.79 -9.03 -5.37
N THR A 175 -3.87 -10.32 -5.69
CA THR A 175 -5.17 -10.96 -6.04
C THR A 175 -5.83 -11.68 -4.87
N ASP A 176 -5.13 -11.92 -3.75
CA ASP A 176 -5.69 -12.55 -2.54
C ASP A 176 -6.02 -11.55 -1.43
N ILE A 177 -6.05 -10.24 -1.73
CA ILE A 177 -6.48 -9.27 -0.73
C ILE A 177 -7.94 -9.52 -0.38
N PHE A 178 -8.30 -9.38 0.90
CA PHE A 178 -9.60 -9.82 1.41
C PHE A 178 -10.81 -9.18 0.71
N TYR A 179 -10.65 -7.99 0.12
CA TYR A 179 -11.68 -7.30 -0.65
C TYR A 179 -11.59 -7.51 -2.17
N TYR A 180 -10.69 -8.35 -2.68
CA TYR A 180 -10.45 -8.50 -4.12
C TYR A 180 -11.72 -8.88 -4.90
N ASN A 181 -12.53 -9.79 -4.36
CA ASN A 181 -13.79 -10.22 -4.97
C ASN A 181 -14.83 -9.08 -5.07
N GLN A 182 -14.69 -8.02 -4.27
CA GLN A 182 -15.60 -6.86 -4.31
C GLN A 182 -15.28 -5.90 -5.46
N LEU A 183 -14.13 -6.06 -6.12
CA LEU A 183 -13.74 -5.28 -7.30
C LEU A 183 -14.58 -5.62 -8.54
N GLY A 184 -15.38 -6.70 -8.49
CA GLY A 184 -16.32 -7.06 -9.54
C GLY A 184 -15.64 -7.43 -10.86
N HIS A 185 -14.42 -7.96 -10.81
CA HIS A 185 -13.71 -8.44 -11.98
C HIS A 185 -14.43 -9.62 -12.64
N SER A 186 -14.40 -9.66 -13.98
CA SER A 186 -14.86 -10.82 -14.75
C SER A 186 -13.82 -11.93 -14.67
N ALA A 187 -14.19 -13.17 -14.99
CA ALA A 187 -13.24 -14.28 -15.03
C ALA A 187 -12.01 -13.99 -15.92
N VAL A 188 -12.21 -13.28 -17.03
CA VAL A 188 -11.12 -12.84 -17.91
C VAL A 188 -10.24 -11.79 -17.24
N SER A 189 -10.84 -10.81 -16.55
CA SER A 189 -10.07 -9.77 -15.85
C SER A 189 -9.24 -10.37 -14.72
N ASN A 190 -9.82 -11.30 -13.95
CA ASN A 190 -9.13 -12.05 -12.91
C ASN A 190 -7.94 -12.82 -13.48
N ALA A 191 -8.14 -13.56 -14.56
CA ALA A 191 -7.05 -14.32 -15.19
C ALA A 191 -5.92 -13.42 -15.70
N ILE A 192 -6.23 -12.24 -16.23
CA ILE A 192 -5.21 -11.27 -16.65
C ILE A 192 -4.46 -10.73 -15.43
N ASP A 193 -5.17 -10.36 -14.37
CA ASP A 193 -4.59 -9.75 -13.18
C ASP A 193 -3.69 -10.73 -12.41
N GLU A 194 -4.16 -11.95 -12.21
CA GLU A 194 -3.37 -13.06 -11.64
C GLU A 194 -2.15 -13.36 -12.52
N SER A 195 -2.30 -13.38 -13.85
CA SER A 195 -1.16 -13.55 -14.75
C SER A 195 -0.11 -12.44 -14.59
N LEU A 196 -0.53 -11.20 -14.35
CA LEU A 196 0.38 -10.08 -14.12
C LEU A 196 1.10 -10.22 -12.78
N GLU A 197 0.40 -10.62 -11.72
CA GLU A 197 0.99 -10.92 -10.42
C GLU A 197 2.04 -12.03 -10.54
N LEU A 198 1.68 -13.17 -11.14
CA LEU A 198 2.60 -14.30 -11.34
C LEU A 198 3.84 -13.90 -12.14
N LYS A 199 3.69 -13.04 -13.15
CA LYS A 199 4.83 -12.50 -13.91
C LYS A 199 5.76 -11.66 -13.03
N VAL A 200 5.23 -10.83 -12.14
CA VAL A 200 6.05 -10.04 -11.21
C VAL A 200 6.74 -10.96 -10.20
N LEU A 201 5.99 -11.88 -9.59
CA LEU A 201 6.52 -12.85 -8.62
C LEU A 201 7.58 -13.76 -9.23
N SER A 202 7.51 -14.07 -10.53
CA SER A 202 8.49 -14.92 -11.20
C SER A 202 9.71 -14.17 -11.73
N GLU A 203 9.55 -12.92 -12.17
CA GLU A 203 10.59 -12.19 -12.91
C GLU A 203 11.41 -11.21 -12.06
N ALA A 204 10.95 -10.78 -10.88
CA ALA A 204 11.76 -9.94 -9.99
C ALA A 204 13.00 -10.69 -9.48
N ASP A 205 14.09 -10.01 -9.12
CA ASP A 205 15.26 -10.67 -8.52
C ASP A 205 15.03 -11.02 -7.05
N ALA A 206 14.21 -10.23 -6.34
CA ALA A 206 13.77 -10.53 -4.98
C ALA A 206 12.36 -10.00 -4.73
N ILE A 207 11.63 -10.68 -3.84
CA ILE A 207 10.31 -10.30 -3.36
C ILE A 207 10.44 -9.89 -1.90
N THR A 208 9.92 -8.71 -1.54
CA THR A 208 9.81 -8.27 -0.15
C THR A 208 8.34 -8.14 0.24
N THR A 209 8.01 -8.48 1.48
CA THR A 209 6.66 -8.32 2.03
C THR A 209 6.70 -8.03 3.52
N VAL A 210 5.55 -7.75 4.14
CA VAL A 210 5.46 -7.27 5.53
C VAL A 210 5.18 -8.37 6.56
N SER A 211 4.79 -9.58 6.13
CA SER A 211 4.47 -10.68 7.05
C SER A 211 4.92 -12.04 6.52
N TRP A 212 5.18 -12.98 7.43
CA TRP A 212 5.53 -14.37 7.07
C TRP A 212 4.38 -15.07 6.34
N GLY A 213 3.13 -14.81 6.73
CA GLY A 213 1.96 -15.36 6.04
C GLY A 213 1.87 -14.91 4.57
N PHE A 214 2.17 -13.64 4.28
CA PHE A 214 2.24 -13.15 2.89
C PHE A 214 3.42 -13.73 2.13
N LYS A 215 4.57 -13.93 2.79
CA LYS A 215 5.72 -14.62 2.18
C LYS A 215 5.32 -16.03 1.73
N ASP A 216 4.67 -16.80 2.61
CA ASP A 216 4.23 -18.16 2.29
C ASP A 216 3.13 -18.18 1.22
N LEU A 217 2.23 -17.20 1.24
CA LEU A 217 1.23 -17.00 0.19
C LEU A 217 1.89 -16.81 -1.18
N PHE A 218 2.81 -15.85 -1.30
CA PHE A 218 3.47 -15.55 -2.57
C PHE A 218 4.38 -16.69 -3.05
N ALA A 219 5.11 -17.35 -2.16
CA ALA A 219 5.96 -18.49 -2.50
C ALA A 219 5.14 -19.66 -3.09
N ARG A 220 3.95 -19.93 -2.52
CA ARG A 220 3.04 -20.98 -3.02
C ARG A 220 2.51 -20.71 -4.43
N LYS A 221 2.42 -19.45 -4.84
CA LYS A 221 1.99 -19.08 -6.21
C LYS A 221 3.04 -19.37 -7.28
N VAL A 222 4.32 -19.46 -6.91
CA VAL A 222 5.43 -19.70 -7.83
C VAL A 222 6.35 -20.83 -7.31
N PRO A 223 5.86 -22.08 -7.24
CA PRO A 223 6.56 -23.17 -6.56
C PRO A 223 7.93 -23.54 -7.18
N GLY A 224 8.20 -23.12 -8.42
CA GLY A 224 9.50 -23.32 -9.08
C GLY A 224 10.55 -22.25 -8.77
N ARG A 225 10.19 -21.18 -8.04
CA ARG A 225 11.11 -20.10 -7.66
C ARG A 225 11.89 -20.48 -6.41
N ASN A 226 13.14 -20.01 -6.32
CA ASN A 226 13.96 -20.18 -5.12
C ASN A 226 13.29 -19.52 -3.89
N PRO A 227 12.98 -20.27 -2.81
CA PRO A 227 12.37 -19.72 -1.59
C PRO A 227 13.23 -18.64 -0.90
N ASN A 228 14.54 -18.63 -1.14
CA ASN A 228 15.46 -17.63 -0.58
C ASN A 228 15.35 -16.26 -1.25
N ASP A 229 14.58 -16.15 -2.33
CA ASP A 229 14.31 -14.86 -2.98
C ASP A 229 13.18 -14.08 -2.29
N PHE A 230 12.51 -14.67 -1.29
CA PHE A 230 11.42 -14.04 -0.55
C PHE A 230 11.87 -13.58 0.84
N PHE A 231 11.72 -12.28 1.09
CA PHE A 231 12.15 -11.62 2.32
C PHE A 231 10.98 -10.96 3.03
N VAL A 232 10.99 -11.00 4.36
CA VAL A 232 10.02 -10.30 5.20
C VAL A 232 10.69 -9.08 5.82
N ILE A 233 10.15 -7.90 5.52
CA ILE A 233 10.53 -6.61 6.10
C ILE A 233 9.26 -6.05 6.75
N PRO A 234 9.03 -6.33 8.05
CA PRO A 234 7.82 -5.90 8.76
C PRO A 234 7.64 -4.38 8.74
N ASN A 235 6.40 -3.94 8.98
CA ASN A 235 6.16 -2.53 9.30
C ASN A 235 6.86 -2.20 10.63
N GLY A 236 7.50 -1.04 10.69
CA GLY A 236 8.14 -0.52 11.90
C GLY A 236 7.37 0.65 12.49
N ILE A 237 7.67 0.95 13.75
CA ILE A 237 7.24 2.17 14.43
C ILE A 237 8.50 3.02 14.63
N ASP A 238 8.41 4.31 14.35
CA ASP A 238 9.51 5.24 14.58
C ASP A 238 9.88 5.26 16.07
N ARG A 239 11.18 5.18 16.37
CA ARG A 239 11.70 5.20 17.76
C ARG A 239 11.29 6.46 18.51
N ALA A 240 11.00 7.57 17.82
CA ALA A 240 10.49 8.78 18.46
C ALA A 240 9.12 8.59 19.15
N LEU A 241 8.36 7.54 18.78
CA LEU A 241 7.07 7.20 19.41
C LEU A 241 7.21 6.27 20.63
N SER A 242 8.40 5.76 20.94
CA SER A 242 8.59 4.76 22.00
C SER A 242 8.79 5.35 23.40
N ALA A 243 8.11 6.45 23.73
CA ALA A 243 7.98 6.94 25.10
C ALA A 243 6.95 6.11 25.89
N TRP A 244 7.08 4.78 25.83
CA TRP A 244 6.23 3.87 26.59
C TRP A 244 6.47 4.11 28.08
N LYS A 245 5.39 4.43 28.80
CA LYS A 245 5.38 4.49 30.26
C LYS A 245 4.60 3.29 30.76
N GLU A 246 5.15 2.57 31.73
CA GLU A 246 4.38 1.55 32.42
C GLU A 246 3.16 2.19 33.10
N GLY A 247 1.99 1.63 32.85
CA GLY A 247 0.75 2.02 33.53
C GLY A 247 0.71 1.49 34.95
N GLY A 248 0.02 2.20 35.85
CA GLY A 248 -0.30 1.71 37.19
C GLY A 248 -1.39 0.63 37.16
N ALA A 249 -1.62 -0.02 38.31
CA ALA A 249 -2.75 -0.92 38.48
C ALA A 249 -4.09 -0.16 38.31
N SER A 250 -5.04 -0.78 37.61
CA SER A 250 -6.38 -0.22 37.35
C SER A 250 -7.42 -1.31 37.59
N GLU A 251 -8.57 -0.93 38.16
CA GLU A 251 -9.74 -1.82 38.27
C GLU A 251 -10.38 -2.12 36.89
N ILE A 252 -10.05 -1.29 35.90
CA ILE A 252 -10.51 -1.38 34.52
C ILE A 252 -9.33 -1.75 33.61
N PHE A 253 -9.50 -2.80 32.82
CA PHE A 253 -8.62 -3.14 31.72
C PHE A 253 -9.12 -2.47 30.44
N ARG A 254 -8.44 -1.41 29.99
CA ARG A 254 -8.82 -0.67 28.79
C ARG A 254 -8.15 -1.25 27.54
N MET A 255 -8.98 -1.70 26.60
CA MET A 255 -8.58 -2.11 25.26
C MET A 255 -8.89 -0.96 24.30
N VAL A 256 -7.91 -0.56 23.49
CA VAL A 256 -8.09 0.51 22.50
C VAL A 256 -7.90 -0.07 21.11
N TYR A 257 -8.88 0.14 20.23
CA TYR A 257 -8.76 -0.05 18.80
C TYR A 257 -8.64 1.31 18.11
N THR A 258 -7.58 1.50 17.32
CA THR A 258 -7.42 2.69 16.48
C THR A 258 -7.40 2.29 15.02
N GLY A 259 -8.31 2.80 14.20
CA GLY A 259 -8.31 2.53 12.77
C GLY A 259 -9.66 2.60 12.08
N MET A 260 -9.79 1.86 10.99
CA MET A 260 -11.02 1.77 10.21
C MET A 260 -11.66 0.41 10.46
N LEU A 261 -12.84 0.41 11.08
CA LEU A 261 -13.72 -0.74 11.07
C LEU A 261 -14.55 -0.70 9.78
N THR A 262 -14.69 -1.84 9.13
CA THR A 262 -15.50 -1.98 7.92
C THR A 262 -16.58 -3.02 8.17
N ASP A 263 -17.63 -3.02 7.36
CA ASP A 263 -18.72 -4.02 7.41
C ASP A 263 -18.25 -5.46 7.14
N LEU A 264 -16.97 -5.62 6.73
CA LEU A 264 -16.34 -6.92 6.50
C LEU A 264 -15.78 -7.52 7.78
N TYR A 265 -15.72 -6.75 8.86
CA TYR A 265 -15.22 -7.22 10.15
C TYR A 265 -16.38 -7.69 11.02
N GLU A 266 -16.44 -9.00 11.28
CA GLU A 266 -17.40 -9.59 12.21
C GLU A 266 -16.95 -9.34 13.66
N ILE A 267 -17.26 -8.15 14.20
CA ILE A 267 -16.86 -7.76 15.56
C ILE A 267 -17.85 -8.20 16.65
N GLU A 268 -19.06 -8.64 16.27
CA GLU A 268 -20.11 -9.04 17.21
C GLU A 268 -19.70 -10.19 18.12
N PRO A 269 -19.00 -11.25 17.65
CA PRO A 269 -18.49 -12.30 18.53
C PRO A 269 -17.54 -11.74 19.60
N PHE A 270 -16.70 -10.78 19.22
CA PHE A 270 -15.77 -10.13 20.15
C PHE A 270 -16.51 -9.28 21.19
N LEU A 271 -17.47 -8.44 20.77
CA LEU A 271 -18.29 -7.64 21.70
C LEU A 271 -19.11 -8.52 22.66
N LYS A 272 -19.68 -9.63 22.16
CA LYS A 272 -20.38 -10.63 22.98
C LYS A 272 -19.45 -11.25 24.02
N ALA A 273 -18.20 -11.55 23.65
CA ALA A 273 -17.21 -12.09 24.57
C ALA A 273 -16.85 -11.08 25.68
N ILE A 274 -16.68 -9.80 25.35
CA ILE A 274 -16.45 -8.73 26.34
C ILE A 274 -17.64 -8.63 27.31
N LYS A 275 -18.87 -8.58 26.78
CA LYS A 275 -20.08 -8.52 27.61
C LYS A 275 -20.18 -9.72 28.56
N ALA A 276 -19.88 -10.93 28.07
CA ALA A 276 -19.88 -12.14 28.88
C ALA A 276 -18.78 -12.11 29.96
N HIS A 277 -17.58 -11.63 29.64
CA HIS A 277 -16.49 -11.45 30.60
C HIS A 277 -16.88 -10.46 31.71
N ASN A 278 -17.40 -9.29 31.36
CA ASN A 278 -17.79 -8.24 32.30
C ASN A 278 -18.94 -8.64 33.22
N SER A 279 -19.74 -9.66 32.87
CA SER A 279 -20.76 -10.23 33.76
C SER A 279 -20.18 -11.01 34.96
N ARG A 280 -18.88 -11.36 34.94
CA ARG A 280 -18.21 -12.15 35.98
C ARG A 280 -17.61 -11.22 37.04
N LYS A 281 -18.06 -11.33 38.30
CA LYS A 281 -17.70 -10.42 39.41
C LYS A 281 -16.24 -10.45 39.90
N ARG A 282 -15.35 -11.28 39.35
CA ARG A 282 -13.99 -11.55 39.90
C ARG A 282 -12.84 -11.17 38.97
N MET A 283 -13.11 -10.45 37.90
CA MET A 283 -12.10 -10.00 36.93
C MET A 283 -12.19 -8.48 36.76
N PRO A 284 -11.09 -7.79 36.42
CA PRO A 284 -11.15 -6.40 35.97
C PRO A 284 -12.18 -6.24 34.85
N GLN A 285 -12.96 -5.17 34.91
CA GLN A 285 -13.89 -4.85 33.83
C GLN A 285 -13.10 -4.48 32.58
N ILE A 286 -13.50 -4.98 31.42
CA ILE A 286 -12.92 -4.61 30.14
C ILE A 286 -13.73 -3.46 29.56
N GLU A 287 -13.07 -2.32 29.34
CA GLU A 287 -13.58 -1.24 28.50
C GLU A 287 -12.94 -1.35 27.12
N PHE A 288 -13.73 -1.23 26.07
CA PHE A 288 -13.25 -1.26 24.69
C PHE A 288 -13.54 0.08 24.01
N ASP A 289 -12.48 0.86 23.80
CA ASP A 289 -12.56 2.16 23.14
C ASP A 289 -12.20 2.01 21.67
N PHE A 290 -13.05 2.55 20.80
CA PHE A 290 -12.80 2.62 19.37
C PHE A 290 -12.51 4.06 18.95
N PHE A 291 -11.38 4.28 18.28
CA PHE A 291 -11.02 5.55 17.67
C PHE A 291 -10.82 5.40 16.16
N GLY A 292 -11.68 6.07 15.37
CA GLY A 292 -11.55 6.15 13.92
C GLY A 292 -12.89 6.01 13.20
N SER A 293 -12.91 5.31 12.06
CA SER A 293 -14.14 5.12 11.28
C SER A 293 -14.88 3.85 11.70
N VAL A 294 -16.14 4.00 12.08
CA VAL A 294 -17.06 2.89 12.43
C VAL A 294 -18.26 2.92 11.50
N PRO A 295 -18.74 1.75 11.02
CA PRO A 295 -20.03 1.64 10.36
C PRO A 295 -21.17 2.20 11.22
N ASP A 296 -22.19 2.77 10.58
CA ASP A 296 -23.32 3.36 11.32
C ASP A 296 -24.01 2.36 12.26
N ALA A 297 -24.00 1.06 11.91
CA ALA A 297 -24.53 -0.02 12.73
C ALA A 297 -23.91 -0.11 14.14
N TYR A 298 -22.67 0.34 14.33
CA TYR A 298 -21.96 0.21 15.62
C TYR A 298 -21.68 1.54 16.32
N ARG A 299 -22.13 2.69 15.79
CA ARG A 299 -21.82 4.01 16.39
C ARG A 299 -22.45 4.26 17.77
N ASN A 300 -23.45 3.46 18.15
CA ASN A 300 -24.21 3.60 19.41
C ASN A 300 -24.22 2.31 20.26
N THR A 301 -23.26 1.39 20.04
CA THR A 301 -23.20 0.07 20.72
C THR A 301 -22.11 0.07 21.77
#